data_AF-A0A6H1Q0B3-F1
#
_entry.id   AF-A0A6H1Q0B3-F1
#
_cell.length_a   1.000
_cell.length_b   1.000
_cell.length_c   1.000
_cell.angle_alpha   90.00
_cell.angle_beta   90.00
_cell.angle_gamma   90.00
#
_symmetry.space_group_name_H-M   'P 1'
#
loop_
_entity.id
_entity.type
_entity.pdbx_description
1 polymer ?
#
loop_
_entity_poly.entity_id
_entity_poly.type
_entity_poly.pdbx_seq_one_letter_code
_entity_poly.pdbx_strand_id
1 'polypeptide(L)' 'MKYLFLPLILFLTSCSLNKDSAYWNEDPIKKSADDKKLSKILKKTGDYKSMTFDEFNLFLKDYSKNAEYPDINQ' A
#
# COMPACT_ATOMS: atom_id res chain seq x y z
N MET A 1 34.73 12.32 -21.77
CA MET A 1 33.41 12.09 -21.14
C MET A 1 32.27 12.04 -22.18
N LYS A 2 32.37 11.22 -23.23
CA LYS A 2 31.35 11.22 -24.32
C LYS A 2 30.46 9.96 -24.35
N TYR A 3 30.85 8.89 -23.64
CA TYR A 3 30.15 7.60 -23.69
C TYR A 3 29.64 7.07 -22.34
N LEU A 4 29.67 7.90 -21.28
CA LEU A 4 29.19 7.50 -19.94
C LEU A 4 27.66 7.34 -19.86
N PHE A 5 26.91 7.83 -20.84
CA PHE A 5 25.45 7.70 -20.88
C PHE A 5 24.96 6.32 -21.36
N LEU A 6 25.80 5.55 -22.07
CA LEU A 6 25.42 4.25 -22.60
C LEU A 6 25.11 3.19 -21.52
N PRO A 7 25.93 3.03 -20.45
CA PRO A 7 25.57 2.10 -19.37
C PRO A 7 24.32 2.54 -18.61
N LEU A 8 24.07 3.84 -18.47
CA LEU A 8 22.92 4.37 -17.74
C LEU A 8 21.58 3.95 -18.37
N ILE A 9 21.51 3.91 -19.71
CA ILE A 9 20.30 3.50 -20.44
C ILE A 9 20.02 2.01 -20.22
N LEU A 10 21.05 1.16 -20.13
CA LEU A 10 20.91 -0.28 -19.88
C LEU A 10 20.41 -0.59 -18.46
N PHE A 11 20.74 0.25 -17.47
CA PHE A 11 20.20 0.11 -16.12
C PHE A 11 18.72 0.54 -16.01
N LEU A 12 18.31 1.53 -16.81
CA LEU A 12 16.93 2.04 -16.79
C LEU A 12 15.93 1.09 -17.48
N THR A 13 16.35 0.31 -18.48
CA THR A 13 15.48 -0.68 -19.14
C THR A 13 15.18 -1.91 -18.27
N SER A 14 15.93 -2.12 -17.19
CA SER A 14 15.68 -3.20 -16.23
C SER A 14 14.64 -2.83 -15.16
N CYS A 15 14.25 -1.55 -15.05
CA CYS A 15 13.11 -1.14 -14.24
C CYS A 15 11.81 -1.30 -15.04
N SER A 16 11.16 -2.45 -14.85
CA SER A 16 9.81 -2.69 -15.36
C SER A 16 8.82 -1.80 -14.61
N LEU A 17 8.46 -0.65 -15.21
CA LEU A 17 7.34 0.18 -14.78
C LEU A 17 6.01 -0.47 -15.20
N ASN A 18 5.77 -1.71 -14.74
CA ASN A 18 4.57 -2.44 -15.08
C ASN A 18 3.42 -2.04 -14.15
N LYS A 19 2.42 -1.35 -14.71
CA LYS A 19 1.17 -0.99 -14.02
C LYS A 19 0.21 -2.17 -13.82
N ASP A 20 0.52 -3.34 -14.36
CA ASP A 20 -0.26 -4.57 -14.16
C ASP A 20 0.25 -5.39 -12.97
N SER A 21 0.99 -4.78 -12.04
CA SER A 21 1.41 -5.50 -10.84
C SER A 21 0.16 -5.96 -10.06
N ALA A 22 -0.05 -7.27 -10.03
CA ALA A 22 -1.17 -7.88 -9.30
C ALA A 22 -1.12 -7.61 -7.79
N TYR A 23 0.03 -7.14 -7.30
CA TYR A 23 0.31 -6.93 -5.88
C TYR A 23 0.31 -5.45 -5.46
N TRP A 24 0.79 -4.52 -6.31
CA TRP A 24 0.98 -3.12 -5.90
C TRP A 24 -0.11 -2.16 -6.38
N ASN A 25 -0.97 -2.55 -7.32
CA ASN A 25 -2.03 -1.68 -7.81
C ASN A 25 -3.38 -2.04 -7.16
N GLU A 26 -3.94 -1.09 -6.43
CA GLU A 26 -5.28 -1.21 -5.86
C GLU A 26 -6.34 -1.04 -6.95
N ASP A 27 -7.16 -2.08 -7.16
CA ASP A 27 -8.34 -1.98 -8.02
C ASP A 27 -9.37 -0.99 -7.42
N PRO A 28 -9.79 0.06 -8.16
CA PRO A 28 -10.75 1.05 -7.69
C PRO A 28 -12.09 0.47 -7.22
N ILE A 29 -12.56 -0.60 -7.86
CA ILE A 29 -13.83 -1.26 -7.51
C ILE A 29 -13.67 -1.94 -6.15
N LYS A 30 -12.54 -2.63 -5.96
CA LYS A 30 -12.21 -3.32 -4.71
C LYS A 30 -12.04 -2.34 -3.55
N LYS A 31 -11.42 -1.18 -3.81
CA LYS A 31 -11.29 -0.08 -2.84
C LYS A 31 -12.63 0.40 -2.30
N SER A 32 -13.63 0.60 -3.16
CA SER A 32 -14.96 1.08 -2.71
C SER A 32 -15.70 0.10 -1.78
N ALA A 33 -15.54 -1.20 -2.03
CA ALA A 33 -16.10 -2.25 -1.18
C ALA A 33 -15.36 -2.34 0.17
N ASP A 34 -14.03 -2.21 0.12
CA ASP A 34 -13.16 -2.18 1.29
C ASP A 34 -13.48 -0.98 2.20
N ASP A 35 -13.69 0.23 1.65
CA ASP A 35 -14.05 1.43 2.44
C ASP A 35 -15.38 1.22 3.20
N LYS A 36 -16.38 0.60 2.56
CA LYS A 36 -17.66 0.27 3.20
C LYS A 36 -17.48 -0.77 4.31
N LYS A 37 -16.61 -1.76 4.13
CA LYS A 37 -16.29 -2.79 5.13
C LYS A 37 -15.51 -2.18 6.30
N LEU A 38 -14.55 -1.29 6.02
CA LEU A 38 -13.76 -0.54 6.99
C LEU A 38 -14.64 0.29 7.93
N SER A 39 -15.64 1.00 7.39
CA SER A 39 -16.59 1.77 8.22
C SER A 39 -17.36 0.93 9.25
N LYS A 40 -17.58 -0.37 8.97
CA LYS A 40 -18.20 -1.32 9.93
C LYS A 40 -17.18 -1.85 10.94
N ILE A 41 -15.94 -2.08 10.50
CA ILE A 41 -14.84 -2.55 11.35
C ILE A 41 -14.46 -1.48 12.38
N LEU A 42 -14.30 -0.22 11.94
CA LEU A 42 -13.99 0.92 12.81
C LEU A 42 -15.10 1.21 13.85
N LYS A 43 -16.35 0.77 13.61
CA LYS A 43 -17.42 0.84 14.61
C LYS A 43 -17.31 -0.24 15.70
N LYS A 44 -16.58 -1.33 15.44
CA LYS A 44 -16.26 -2.37 16.44
C LYS A 44 -15.01 -2.02 17.28
N THR A 45 -14.43 -0.82 17.08
CA THR A 45 -13.15 -0.42 17.68
C THR A 45 -13.18 -0.56 19.20
N GLY A 46 -12.36 -1.47 19.70
CA GLY A 46 -12.27 -1.86 21.11
C GLY A 46 -11.75 -3.29 21.27
N ASP A 47 -12.14 -4.20 20.37
CA ASP A 47 -11.70 -5.59 20.40
C ASP A 47 -11.22 -6.09 19.02
N TYR A 48 -10.01 -5.69 18.65
CA TYR A 48 -9.36 -6.14 17.42
C TYR A 48 -9.04 -7.65 17.42
N LYS A 49 -9.02 -8.31 18.59
CA LYS A 49 -8.78 -9.77 18.67
C LYS A 49 -9.94 -10.58 18.11
N SER A 50 -11.12 -9.97 18.05
CA SER A 50 -12.33 -10.58 17.45
C SER A 50 -12.38 -10.46 15.92
N MET A 51 -11.46 -9.73 15.29
CA MET A 51 -11.46 -9.51 13.85
C MET A 51 -10.99 -10.75 13.08
N THR A 52 -11.59 -10.98 11.93
CA THR A 52 -11.03 -11.92 10.94
C THR A 52 -9.74 -11.38 10.34
N PHE A 53 -8.92 -12.26 9.76
CA PHE A 53 -7.65 -11.87 9.12
C PHE A 53 -7.85 -10.79 8.05
N ASP A 54 -8.91 -10.89 7.24
CA ASP A 54 -9.22 -9.89 6.22
C ASP A 54 -9.66 -8.54 6.81
N GLU A 55 -10.46 -8.55 7.88
CA GLU A 55 -10.85 -7.32 8.59
C GLU A 55 -9.64 -6.66 9.24
N PHE A 56 -8.74 -7.46 9.83
CA PHE A 56 -7.51 -6.96 10.45
C PHE A 56 -6.53 -6.40 9.43
N ASN A 57 -6.33 -7.07 8.28
CA ASN A 57 -5.51 -6.53 7.19
C ASN A 57 -6.04 -5.20 6.67
N LEU A 58 -7.36 -5.09 6.53
CA LEU A 58 -7.99 -3.84 6.09
C LEU A 58 -7.83 -2.73 7.14
N PHE A 59 -7.95 -3.07 8.42
CA PHE A 59 -7.67 -2.14 9.53
C PHE A 59 -6.21 -1.66 9.52
N LEU A 60 -5.24 -2.56 9.39
CA LEU A 60 -3.81 -2.20 9.33
C LEU A 60 -3.50 -1.28 8.15
N LYS A 61 -4.13 -1.53 7.01
CA LYS A 61 -3.97 -0.74 5.80
C LYS A 61 -4.45 0.71 5.98
N ASP A 62 -5.60 0.89 6.63
CA ASP A 62 -6.11 2.21 6.98
C ASP A 62 -5.24 2.90 8.04
N TYR A 63 -4.88 2.17 9.11
CA TYR A 63 -3.98 2.67 10.13
C TYR A 63 -2.66 3.15 9.53
N SER A 64 -2.04 2.38 8.63
CA SER A 64 -0.78 2.77 8.01
C SER A 64 -0.89 4.02 7.12
N LYS A 65 -2.03 4.26 6.47
CA LYS A 65 -2.27 5.49 5.69
C LYS A 65 -2.46 6.72 6.59
N ASN A 66 -3.10 6.54 7.74
CA ASN A 66 -3.48 7.64 8.64
C ASN A 66 -2.52 7.83 9.82
N ALA A 67 -1.59 6.90 10.05
CA ALA A 67 -0.65 6.95 11.16
C ALA A 67 0.35 8.08 10.94
N GLU A 68 0.45 8.93 11.95
CA GLU A 68 1.56 9.86 12.06
C GLU A 68 2.77 9.06 12.58
N TYR A 69 3.72 8.80 11.69
CA TYR A 69 4.96 8.12 12.07
C TYR A 69 5.90 9.15 12.70
N PRO A 70 6.42 8.89 13.92
CA PRO A 70 7.43 9.76 14.49
C PRO A 70 8.66 9.81 13.58
N ASP A 71 9.21 11.00 13.40
CA ASP A 71 10.46 11.16 12.65
C ASP A 71 11.58 10.47 13.41
N ILE A 72 12.17 9.47 12.78
CA ILE A 72 13.22 8.62 13.35
C ILE A 72 14.54 9.37 13.50
N ASN A 73 14.65 10.56 12.90
CA ASN A 73 15.86 11.39 12.88
C ASN A 73 15.80 12.59 13.83
N GLN A 74 14.79 12.67 14.71
CA GLN A 74 14.79 13.61 15.86
C GLN A 74 15.79 13.18 16.92
#